data_AF-A0A495FL69-F1
#
_entry.id   AF-A0A495FL69-F1
#
_cell.length_a   1.000
_cell.length_b   1.000
_cell.length_c   1.000
_cell.angle_alpha   90.00
_cell.angle_beta   90.00
_cell.angle_gamma   90.00
#
_symmetry.space_group_name_H-M   'P 1'
#
loop_
_entity.id
_entity.type
_entity.pdbx_description
1 polymer ?
#
loop_
_entity_poly.entity_id
_entity_poly.type
_entity_poly.pdbx_seq_one_letter_code
_entity_poly.pdbx_strand_id
1 'polypeptide(L)'
;MNQEPPLAGPLLCSFCARSAGTSGPLVAGPGVAICRDCAEASVKMLDGNDGTPADAPWTRMSDDELLAHLPEIAAVASQVEERLGAWVGTARERNVSWARVGAALGMTRQSAWERFQHAR
;
A
#
# COMPACT_ATOMS: atom_id res chain seq x y z
N MET A 1 7.08 -20.47 -13.01
CA MET A 1 5.98 -19.56 -12.64
C MET A 1 5.90 -19.59 -11.13
N ASN A 2 6.66 -18.73 -10.47
CA ASN A 2 6.74 -18.71 -9.01
C ASN A 2 5.45 -18.06 -8.49
N GLN A 3 4.50 -18.86 -8.03
CA GLN A 3 3.33 -18.33 -7.36
C GLN A 3 3.76 -17.85 -5.97
N GLU A 4 3.87 -16.53 -5.82
CA GLU A 4 3.98 -15.89 -4.52
C GLU A 4 2.77 -16.29 -3.66
N PRO A 5 2.97 -16.58 -2.35
CA PRO A 5 1.89 -16.98 -1.48
C PRO A 5 0.76 -15.93 -1.53
N PRO A 6 -0.52 -16.36 -1.51
CA PRO A 6 -1.63 -15.44 -1.61
C PRO A 6 -1.56 -14.42 -0.48
N LEU A 7 -1.55 -13.14 -0.86
CA LEU A 7 -1.65 -12.03 0.09
C LEU A 7 -2.94 -12.21 0.90
N ALA A 8 -2.83 -12.35 2.22
CA ALA A 8 -3.99 -12.48 3.08
C ALA A 8 -4.85 -11.21 2.98
N GLY A 9 -6.12 -11.35 2.60
CA GLY A 9 -7.12 -10.28 2.57
C GLY A 9 -7.54 -9.79 1.17
N PRO A 10 -8.73 -9.16 1.03
CA PRO A 10 -9.19 -8.61 -0.23
C PRO A 10 -8.25 -7.48 -0.70
N LEU A 11 -7.65 -7.68 -1.87
CA LEU A 11 -6.70 -6.75 -2.48
C LEU A 11 -7.46 -5.58 -3.13
N LEU A 12 -7.13 -4.35 -2.73
CA LEU A 12 -7.60 -3.10 -3.34
C LEU A 12 -6.49 -2.49 -4.20
N CYS A 13 -6.89 -1.90 -5.32
CA CYS A 13 -6.03 -1.01 -6.08
C CYS A 13 -5.69 0.22 -5.23
N SER A 14 -4.41 0.49 -5.00
CA SER A 14 -3.92 1.61 -4.21
C SER A 14 -4.18 2.99 -4.82
N PHE A 15 -4.57 3.04 -6.10
CA PHE A 15 -4.85 4.29 -6.81
C PHE A 15 -6.33 4.68 -6.78
N CYS A 16 -7.24 3.70 -6.84
CA CYS A 16 -8.68 3.97 -6.92
C CYS A 16 -9.50 3.30 -5.81
N ALA A 17 -8.84 2.66 -4.84
CA ALA A 17 -9.43 1.92 -3.72
C ALA A 17 -10.43 0.81 -4.10
N ARG A 18 -10.60 0.48 -5.38
CA ARG A 18 -11.49 -0.58 -5.84
C ARG A 18 -10.87 -1.96 -5.62
N SER A 19 -11.71 -2.94 -5.26
CA SER A 19 -11.30 -4.35 -5.13
C SER A 19 -11.01 -5.00 -6.48
N ALA A 20 -10.34 -6.15 -6.46
CA ALA A 20 -10.18 -6.98 -7.66
C ALA A 20 -11.52 -7.43 -8.29
N GLY A 21 -12.58 -7.58 -7.49
CA GLY A 21 -13.92 -7.92 -8.01
C GLY A 21 -14.53 -6.80 -8.86
N THR A 22 -14.19 -5.54 -8.56
CA THR A 22 -14.71 -4.37 -9.27
C THR A 22 -13.75 -3.87 -10.36
N SER A 23 -12.44 -3.97 -10.14
CA SER A 23 -11.40 -3.43 -11.04
C SER A 23 -10.70 -4.48 -11.90
N GLY A 24 -11.09 -5.75 -11.76
CA GLY A 24 -10.45 -6.87 -12.44
C GLY A 24 -9.10 -7.25 -11.80
N PRO A 25 -8.22 -7.95 -12.56
CA PRO A 25 -6.93 -8.37 -12.07
C PRO A 25 -6.07 -7.20 -11.57
N LEU A 26 -5.36 -7.45 -10.48
CA LEU A 26 -4.45 -6.50 -9.84
C LEU A 26 -3.02 -7.01 -9.94
N VAL A 27 -2.08 -6.11 -10.22
CA VAL A 27 -0.64 -6.37 -10.10
C VAL A 27 -0.23 -6.00 -8.68
N ALA A 28 0.34 -6.96 -7.94
CA ALA A 28 0.85 -6.74 -6.59
C ALA A 28 2.28 -6.19 -6.61
N GLY A 29 2.56 -5.26 -5.71
CA GLY A 29 3.90 -4.78 -5.40
C GLY A 29 4.17 -4.83 -3.88
N PRO A 30 5.34 -4.33 -3.41
CA PRO A 30 5.65 -4.29 -1.98
C PRO A 30 4.68 -3.37 -1.24
N GLY A 31 3.73 -3.95 -0.49
CA GLY A 31 2.74 -3.21 0.31
C GLY A 31 1.49 -2.75 -0.46
N VAL A 32 1.53 -2.68 -1.78
CA VAL A 32 0.49 -2.04 -2.63
C VAL A 32 0.07 -2.92 -3.80
N ALA A 33 -0.98 -2.51 -4.51
CA ALA A 33 -1.40 -3.16 -5.75
C ALA A 33 -2.01 -2.13 -6.72
N ILE A 34 -1.99 -2.41 -8.03
CA ILE A 34 -2.55 -1.51 -9.05
C ILE A 34 -3.40 -2.30 -10.05
N CYS A 35 -4.55 -1.74 -10.44
CA CYS A 35 -5.39 -2.31 -11.50
C CYS A 35 -4.93 -1.84 -12.88
N ARG A 36 -5.41 -2.53 -13.92
CA ARG A 36 -5.12 -2.17 -15.32
C ARG A 36 -5.49 -0.72 -15.64
N ASP A 37 -6.71 -0.30 -15.31
CA ASP A 37 -7.19 1.04 -15.64
C ASP A 37 -6.32 2.14 -15.06
N CYS A 38 -5.92 1.99 -13.79
CA CYS A 38 -5.04 2.95 -13.11
C CYS A 38 -3.63 2.93 -13.72
N ALA A 39 -3.09 1.76 -14.05
CA ALA A 39 -1.78 1.68 -14.71
C ALA A 39 -1.79 2.37 -16.08
N GLU A 40 -2.82 2.13 -16.90
CA GLU A 40 -2.97 2.77 -18.21
C GLU A 40 -3.17 4.29 -18.10
N ALA A 41 -3.96 4.74 -17.12
CA ALA A 41 -4.15 6.16 -16.85
C ALA A 41 -2.84 6.83 -16.39
N SER A 42 -2.06 6.17 -15.52
CA SER A 42 -0.76 6.68 -15.08
C SER A 42 0.23 6.82 -16.22
N VAL A 43 0.32 5.83 -17.14
CA VAL A 43 1.18 5.93 -18.32
C VAL A 43 0.81 7.13 -19.18
N LYS A 44 -0.48 7.31 -19.50
CA LYS A 44 -0.95 8.46 -20.28
C LYS A 44 -0.60 9.80 -19.63
N MET A 45 -0.73 9.89 -18.30
CA MET A 45 -0.39 11.10 -17.56
C MET A 45 1.12 11.37 -17.58
N LEU A 46 1.95 10.33 -17.50
CA LEU A 46 3.41 10.47 -17.55
C LEU A 46 3.91 10.83 -18.96
N ASP A 47 3.34 10.22 -20.00
CA ASP A 47 3.68 10.52 -21.40
C ASP A 47 3.33 11.96 -21.80
N GLY A 48 2.29 12.53 -21.17
CA GLY A 48 1.88 13.92 -21.37
C GLY A 48 2.52 14.94 -20.43
N ASN A 49 3.31 14.49 -19.45
CA ASN A 49 3.94 15.38 -18.48
C ASN A 49 5.23 15.99 -19.05
N ASP A 50 5.32 17.32 -19.09
CA ASP A 50 6.52 18.04 -19.55
C ASP A 50 7.62 18.15 -18.47
N GLY A 51 7.44 17.45 -17.35
CA GLY A 51 8.34 17.46 -16.20
C GLY A 51 7.92 18.47 -15.12
N THR A 52 6.82 19.18 -15.29
CA THR A 52 6.24 19.99 -14.21
C THR A 52 5.82 19.10 -13.02
N PRO A 53 6.13 19.51 -11.77
CA PRO A 53 5.62 18.82 -10.60
C PRO A 53 4.08 18.86 -10.60
N ALA A 54 3.46 17.71 -10.32
CA ALA A 54 2.02 17.67 -10.15
C ALA A 54 1.62 18.48 -8.91
N ASP A 55 0.65 19.38 -9.07
CA ASP A 55 0.01 20.04 -7.94
C ASP A 55 -0.70 19.01 -7.06
N ALA A 56 -0.69 19.27 -5.76
CA ALA A 56 -1.43 18.48 -4.79
C ALA A 56 -2.92 18.45 -5.18
N PRO A 57 -3.52 17.28 -5.46
CA PRO A 57 -4.87 17.20 -6.02
C PRO A 57 -5.97 17.80 -5.11
N TRP A 58 -5.71 17.87 -3.81
CA TRP A 58 -6.62 18.45 -2.81
C TRP A 58 -6.69 19.98 -2.83
N THR A 59 -5.77 20.70 -3.50
CA THR A 59 -5.82 22.18 -3.57
C THR A 59 -7.02 22.70 -4.35
N ARG A 60 -7.60 21.85 -5.19
CA ARG A 60 -8.76 22.15 -6.05
C ARG A 60 -10.03 21.41 -5.63
N MET A 61 -10.04 20.79 -4.46
CA MET A 61 -11.20 20.08 -3.90
C MET A 61 -11.93 20.99 -2.91
N SER A 62 -13.26 20.89 -2.87
CA SER A 62 -14.06 21.39 -1.75
C SER A 62 -13.87 20.52 -0.50
N ASP A 63 -14.24 21.04 0.67
CA ASP A 63 -14.18 20.28 1.93
C ASP A 63 -14.97 18.97 1.84
N ASP A 64 -16.14 18.99 1.21
CA ASP A 64 -16.98 17.79 1.02
C ASP A 64 -16.31 16.74 0.12
N GLU A 65 -15.68 17.16 -0.98
CA GLU A 65 -14.91 16.26 -1.86
C GLU A 65 -13.70 15.66 -1.14
N LEU A 66 -12.99 16.46 -0.37
CA LEU A 66 -11.85 16.00 0.43
C LEU A 66 -12.30 14.95 1.46
N LEU A 67 -13.36 15.24 2.22
CA LEU A 67 -13.91 14.32 3.22
C LEU A 67 -14.43 13.03 2.58
N ALA A 68 -15.01 13.11 1.38
CA ALA A 68 -15.50 11.93 0.65
C ALA A 68 -14.38 10.96 0.26
N HIS A 69 -13.14 11.42 0.08
CA HIS A 69 -11.99 10.56 -0.23
C HIS A 69 -11.34 9.90 0.98
N LEU A 70 -11.56 10.41 2.20
CA LEU A 70 -10.89 9.87 3.40
C LEU A 70 -11.14 8.38 3.64
N PRO A 71 -12.34 7.81 3.46
CA PRO A 71 -12.57 6.38 3.64
C PRO A 71 -11.76 5.52 2.65
N GLU A 72 -11.62 5.97 1.41
CA GLU A 72 -10.85 5.28 0.36
C GLU A 72 -9.35 5.28 0.72
N ILE A 73 -8.82 6.42 1.14
CA ILE A 73 -7.44 6.57 1.58
C ILE A 73 -7.17 5.71 2.83
N ALA A 74 -8.09 5.72 3.80
CA ALA A 74 -7.99 4.91 5.01
C ALA A 74 -7.94 3.41 4.68
N ALA A 75 -8.78 2.94 3.75
CA ALA A 75 -8.77 1.56 3.31
C ALA A 75 -7.44 1.16 2.65
N VAL A 76 -6.88 2.02 1.80
CA VAL A 76 -5.55 1.80 1.20
C VAL A 76 -4.46 1.81 2.27
N ALA A 77 -4.52 2.69 3.27
CA ALA A 77 -3.56 2.74 4.37
C ALA A 77 -3.60 1.47 5.23
N SER A 78 -4.78 1.00 5.63
CA SER A 78 -4.95 -0.26 6.36
C SER A 78 -4.38 -1.44 5.60
N GLN A 79 -4.62 -1.51 4.29
CA GLN A 79 -4.04 -2.52 3.42
C GLN A 79 -2.50 -2.52 3.42
N VAL A 80 -1.90 -1.33 3.35
CA VAL A 80 -0.43 -1.20 3.38
C VAL A 80 0.12 -1.66 4.72
N GLU A 81 -0.54 -1.31 5.82
CA GLU A 81 -0.15 -1.72 7.18
C GLU A 81 -0.24 -3.24 7.37
N GLU A 82 -1.33 -3.86 6.95
CA GLU A 82 -1.52 -5.32 7.01
C GLU A 82 -0.40 -6.05 6.24
N ARG A 83 -0.03 -5.55 5.07
CA ARG A 83 1.07 -6.11 4.29
C ARG A 83 2.42 -5.89 4.93
N LEU A 84 2.69 -4.72 5.48
CA LEU A 84 3.91 -4.49 6.24
C LEU A 84 4.00 -5.50 7.40
N GLY A 85 2.89 -5.77 8.08
CA GLY A 85 2.76 -6.84 9.05
C GLY A 85 3.19 -8.20 8.50
N ALA A 86 2.65 -8.63 7.36
CA ALA A 86 3.02 -9.91 6.73
C ALA A 86 4.52 -10.01 6.35
N TRP A 87 5.11 -8.90 5.89
CA TRP A 87 6.55 -8.83 5.61
C TRP A 87 7.39 -8.96 6.89
N VAL A 88 6.95 -8.30 7.97
CA VAL A 88 7.58 -8.43 9.29
C VAL A 88 7.43 -9.86 9.81
N GLY A 89 6.24 -10.46 9.72
CA GLY A 89 5.98 -11.86 10.07
C GLY A 89 6.95 -12.81 9.36
N THR A 90 7.06 -12.69 8.03
CA THR A 90 8.03 -13.45 7.22
C THR A 90 9.48 -13.25 7.69
N ALA A 91 9.88 -12.02 8.03
CA ALA A 91 11.21 -11.75 8.57
C ALA A 91 11.42 -12.43 9.94
N ARG A 92 10.39 -12.45 10.78
CA ARG A 92 10.40 -13.09 12.09
C ARG A 92 10.45 -14.61 12.00
N GLU A 93 9.74 -15.23 11.06
CA GLU A 93 9.85 -16.66 10.73
C GLU A 93 11.28 -17.05 10.32
N ARG A 94 11.99 -16.12 9.67
CA ARG A 94 13.42 -16.25 9.30
C ARG A 94 14.38 -15.86 10.43
N ASN A 95 13.89 -15.76 11.67
CA ASN A 95 14.66 -15.42 12.87
C ASN A 95 15.35 -14.03 12.84
N VAL A 96 14.92 -13.10 11.98
CA VAL A 96 15.47 -11.74 11.97
C VAL A 96 15.04 -11.01 13.24
N SER A 97 15.99 -10.62 14.11
CA SER A 97 15.68 -10.03 15.42
C SER A 97 14.84 -8.74 15.34
N TRP A 98 14.04 -8.49 16.38
CA TRP A 98 13.27 -7.24 16.51
C TRP A 98 14.15 -5.98 16.43
N ALA A 99 15.41 -6.07 16.86
CA ALA A 99 16.35 -4.96 16.75
C ALA A 99 16.68 -4.64 15.29
N ARG A 100 16.89 -5.67 14.45
CA ARG A 100 17.13 -5.50 13.01
C ARG A 100 15.89 -5.03 12.27
N VAL A 101 14.70 -5.57 12.62
CA VAL A 101 13.43 -5.10 12.07
C VAL A 101 13.19 -3.62 12.41
N GLY A 102 13.35 -3.23 13.68
CA GLY A 102 13.21 -1.84 14.09
C GLY A 102 14.17 -0.91 13.36
N ALA A 103 15.45 -1.29 13.27
CA ALA A 103 16.45 -0.51 12.52
C ALA A 103 16.08 -0.31 11.05
N ALA A 104 15.57 -1.36 10.38
CA ALA A 104 15.12 -1.27 8.98
C ALA A 104 13.91 -0.35 8.78
N LEU A 105 13.07 -0.22 9.81
CA LEU A 105 11.90 0.66 9.81
C LEU A 105 12.16 2.03 10.45
N GLY A 106 13.42 2.34 10.81
CA GLY A 106 13.77 3.61 11.45
C GLY A 106 13.19 3.80 12.86
N MET A 107 12.92 2.72 13.59
CA MET A 107 12.34 2.76 14.94
C MET A 107 13.12 1.88 15.95
N THR A 108 12.78 2.02 17.24
CA THR A 108 13.42 1.21 18.29
C THR A 108 12.98 -0.26 18.23
N ARG A 109 13.78 -1.15 18.81
CA ARG A 109 13.41 -2.58 19.01
C ARG A 109 12.06 -2.72 19.70
N GLN A 110 11.81 -1.93 20.74
CA GLN A 110 10.59 -2.03 21.53
C GLN A 110 9.37 -1.57 20.73
N SER A 111 9.48 -0.44 20.02
CA SER A 111 8.41 0.04 19.13
C SER A 111 8.07 -0.97 18.03
N ALA A 112 9.08 -1.63 17.45
CA ALA A 112 8.85 -2.67 16.45
C ALA A 112 8.14 -3.91 17.04
N TRP A 113 8.52 -4.34 18.24
CA TRP A 113 7.87 -5.45 18.93
C TRP A 113 6.43 -5.11 19.32
N GLU A 114 6.18 -3.95 19.94
CA GLU A 114 4.84 -3.53 20.36
C GLU A 114 3.88 -3.46 19.16
N ARG A 115 4.35 -2.93 18.02
CA ARG A 115 3.55 -2.79 16.80
C ARG A 115 3.27 -4.12 16.10
N PHE A 116 4.26 -5.01 16.01
CA PHE A 116 4.19 -6.18 15.13
C PHE A 116 4.23 -7.54 15.83
N GLN A 117 4.23 -7.61 17.16
CA GLN A 117 4.19 -8.91 17.87
C GLN A 117 2.97 -9.78 17.52
N HIS A 118 1.91 -9.17 16.99
CA HIS A 118 0.69 -9.86 16.55
C HIS A 118 0.71 -10.23 15.07
N ALA A 119 1.66 -9.69 14.29
CA ALA A 119 1.83 -10.08 12.90
C ALA A 119 2.38 -11.51 12.88
N ARG A 120 1.55 -12.43 12.38
CA ARG A 120 1.94 -13.83 12.17
C ARG A 120 2.68 -13.94 10.85
#